data_AF-A0A0A9CPN2-F1
#
_entry.id   AF-A0A0A9CPN2-F1
#
_cell.length_a   1.000
_cell.length_b   1.000
_cell.length_c   1.000
_cell.angle_alpha   90.00
_cell.angle_beta   90.00
_cell.angle_gamma   90.00
#
_symmetry.space_group_name_H-M   'P 1'
#
loop_
_entity.id
_entity.type
_entity.pdbx_description
1 polymer ?
#
loop_
_entity_poly.entity_id
_entity_poly.type
_entity_poly.pdbx_seq_one_letter_code
_entity_poly.pdbx_strand_id
1 'polypeptide(L)'
;MLYDKPGLDDKQFRDEFQNLARLQHQNIVRLVSYSYEIRNKCVNYNGKLVFAEKTYRALCLEYMHNGTLDKYLSDEYNGLDWKMRYAIIKGICKGLNYLHEELESPIYHLDLKPANILLDENMVPRIADFGLARLFVKERTLITETPLGTRGYIPPEYIKGGVISNKFDIFSLGVVIIKIMTGPAGYSESAEMSPQQFIENVHRKWRNRLHETPMYMFEKYSKQVKRCIEIALSCVEADRRKRPSIGGIINMLNDTEKISSSEISYSLYVKTRKITVGSDDVNRHVNIVRPSIRLQISTINHINASLIKNDGKDQTKFISTRGPQLNTFEGFWQMVYENHCPVIVMVTPFFVGKCDEYLPLVKGQGVYGNINVQIKNTVQDDQLVLRGLWLRRVDAQSLGCHFVLHIQYSDWPDHGVPNYNATVRQIMKRLYHIPREHPIVVHGSTGIGRTGTFITILNTIERILDGEWAALYLDETVRKFRNQRAGMVEREEQYMFCYSTIADELNELVSNSGH
;
A
#
# COMPACT_ATOMS: atom_id res chain seq x y z
N MET A 1 19.13 1.12 15.82
CA MET A 1 20.19 0.17 16.23
C MET A 1 21.53 0.78 15.88
N LEU A 2 22.51 0.69 16.79
CA LEU A 2 23.91 0.99 16.46
C LEU A 2 24.46 -0.23 15.72
N TYR A 3 24.81 -0.09 14.45
CA TYR A 3 25.50 -1.14 13.70
C TYR A 3 27.00 -1.01 13.98
N ASP A 4 27.56 -1.91 14.79
CA ASP A 4 28.99 -2.11 14.86
C ASP A 4 29.37 -3.01 13.68
N LYS A 5 29.93 -2.43 12.61
CA LYS A 5 30.46 -3.17 11.45
C LYS A 5 31.97 -3.30 11.66
N PRO A 6 32.48 -4.36 12.31
CA PRO A 6 33.92 -4.57 12.44
C PRO A 6 34.54 -4.70 11.05
N GLY A 7 35.51 -3.84 10.72
CA GLY A 7 36.29 -3.91 9.48
C GLY A 7 35.91 -2.95 8.35
N LEU A 8 35.01 -1.97 8.57
CA LEU A 8 34.90 -0.84 7.63
C LEU A 8 36.22 -0.06 7.62
N ASP A 9 36.87 0.02 6.47
CA ASP A 9 37.96 0.97 6.30
C ASP A 9 37.41 2.41 6.41
N ASP A 10 38.30 3.36 6.73
CA ASP A 10 37.97 4.78 6.86
C ASP A 10 37.24 5.38 5.66
N LYS A 11 37.51 4.83 4.47
CA LYS A 11 36.93 5.29 3.22
C LYS A 11 35.51 4.76 3.07
N GLN A 12 35.24 3.48 3.29
CA GLN A 12 33.90 2.90 3.20
C GLN A 12 32.90 3.56 4.15
N PHE A 13 33.30 3.85 5.40
CA PHE A 13 32.43 4.56 6.34
C PHE A 13 32.07 5.96 5.82
N ARG A 14 33.06 6.71 5.32
CA ARG A 14 32.84 8.05 4.76
C ARG A 14 31.99 8.02 3.50
N ASP A 15 32.24 7.06 2.61
CA ASP A 15 31.49 6.87 1.38
C ASP A 15 30.02 6.55 1.71
N GLU A 16 29.76 5.62 2.64
CA GLU A 16 28.40 5.29 3.09
C GLU A 16 27.69 6.50 3.71
N PHE A 17 28.35 7.24 4.60
CA PHE A 17 27.80 8.47 5.18
C PHE A 17 27.47 9.52 4.11
N GLN A 18 28.42 9.81 3.22
CA GLN A 18 28.26 10.84 2.19
C GLN A 18 27.15 10.49 1.19
N ASN A 19 27.01 9.21 0.84
CA ASN A 19 25.92 8.72 0.01
C ASN A 19 24.59 8.81 0.75
N LEU A 20 24.48 8.31 1.99
CA LEU A 20 23.22 8.31 2.72
C LEU A 20 22.73 9.71 3.12
N ALA A 21 23.65 10.63 3.44
CA ALA A 21 23.31 11.98 3.91
C ALA A 21 22.56 12.83 2.86
N ARG A 22 22.63 12.46 1.58
CA ARG A 22 21.95 13.15 0.47
C ARG A 22 20.73 12.41 -0.09
N LEU A 23 20.42 11.22 0.44
CA LEU A 23 19.35 10.37 -0.08
C LEU A 23 18.07 10.53 0.75
N GLN A 24 16.97 10.83 0.06
CA GLN A 24 15.64 10.93 0.68
C GLN A 24 14.59 10.35 -0.26
N HIS A 25 14.20 9.10 0.02
CA HIS A 25 13.18 8.40 -0.76
C HIS A 25 12.57 7.27 0.07
N GLN A 26 11.28 6.96 -0.13
CA GLN A 26 10.55 5.96 0.68
C GLN A 26 11.15 4.55 0.61
N ASN A 27 11.85 4.23 -0.48
CA ASN A 27 12.46 2.92 -0.75
C ASN A 27 13.98 2.91 -0.55
N ILE A 28 14.52 3.89 0.17
CA ILE A 28 15.93 3.97 0.59
C ILE A 28 15.96 4.11 2.11
N VAL A 29 16.87 3.42 2.78
CA VAL A 29 17.01 3.55 4.24
C VAL A 29 17.49 4.94 4.60
N ARG A 30 16.78 5.59 5.53
CA ARG A 30 17.11 6.93 6.00
C ARG A 30 18.21 6.93 7.06
N LEU A 31 19.23 7.75 6.85
CA LEU A 31 20.19 8.13 7.89
C LEU A 31 19.51 9.09 8.88
N VAL A 32 19.52 8.72 10.16
CA VAL A 32 18.97 9.52 11.26
C VAL A 32 20.06 10.39 11.87
N SER A 33 21.23 9.81 12.15
CA SER A 33 22.40 10.53 12.65
C SER A 33 23.68 9.72 12.42
N TYR A 34 24.82 10.31 12.77
CA TYR A 34 26.10 9.60 12.85
C TYR A 34 26.78 9.94 14.17
N SER A 35 27.66 9.05 14.62
CA SER A 35 28.54 9.26 15.77
C SER A 35 29.98 9.06 15.35
N TYR A 36 30.87 9.92 15.84
CA TYR A 36 32.30 9.89 15.58
C TYR A 36 33.05 10.32 16.85
N GLU A 37 33.89 9.45 17.38
CA GLU A 37 34.64 9.68 18.61
C GLU A 37 36.07 9.13 18.48
N ILE A 38 37.08 9.90 18.89
CA ILE A 38 38.47 9.44 18.95
C ILE A 38 38.85 9.29 20.43
N ARG A 39 39.34 8.12 20.81
CA ARG A 39 39.82 7.86 22.18
C ARG A 39 41.27 7.39 22.16
N ASN A 40 42.08 7.91 23.07
CA ASN A 40 43.41 7.37 23.34
C ASN A 40 43.30 6.08 24.17
N LYS A 41 43.90 5.00 23.69
CA LYS A 41 44.03 3.73 24.43
C LYS A 41 45.49 3.36 24.59
N CYS A 42 45.83 2.91 25.79
CA CYS A 42 47.13 2.30 26.02
C CYS A 42 47.12 0.89 25.45
N VAL A 43 48.01 0.59 24.50
CA VAL A 43 48.14 -0.71 23.84
C VAL A 43 49.58 -1.19 23.89
N ASN A 44 49.78 -2.51 23.95
CA ASN A 44 51.11 -3.10 23.88
C ASN A 44 51.53 -3.24 22.41
N TYR A 45 52.60 -2.55 22.01
CA TYR A 45 53.18 -2.64 20.68
C TYR A 45 54.68 -2.93 20.81
N ASN A 46 55.13 -4.06 20.25
CA ASN A 46 56.50 -4.55 20.35
C ASN A 46 57.04 -4.61 21.81
N GLY A 47 56.19 -5.00 22.76
CA GLY A 47 56.56 -5.12 24.17
C GLY A 47 56.57 -3.82 24.96
N LYS A 48 56.19 -2.68 24.36
CA LYS A 48 56.07 -1.38 25.04
C LYS A 48 54.60 -0.92 25.07
N LEU A 49 54.19 -0.34 26.19
CA LEU A 49 52.90 0.37 26.31
C LEU A 49 53.01 1.72 25.59
N VAL A 50 52.16 1.92 24.59
CA VAL A 50 52.05 3.17 23.83
C VAL A 50 50.60 3.66 23.85
N PHE A 51 50.39 4.98 23.82
CA PHE A 51 49.06 5.54 23.55
C PHE A 51 48.79 5.47 22.05
N ALA A 52 47.74 4.74 21.68
CA ALA A 52 47.22 4.70 20.32
C ALA A 52 45.85 5.36 20.27
N GLU A 53 45.65 6.22 19.27
CA GLU A 53 44.33 6.74 18.95
C GLU A 53 43.47 5.62 18.37
N LYS A 54 42.28 5.44 18.94
CA LYS A 54 41.27 4.52 18.43
C LYS A 54 40.01 5.31 18.12
N THR A 55 39.63 5.27 16.85
CA THR A 55 38.41 5.91 16.36
C THR A 55 37.22 4.97 16.47
N TYR A 56 36.14 5.46 17.06
CA TYR A 56 34.83 4.83 17.20
C TYR A 56 33.84 5.57 16.33
N ARG A 57 33.08 4.84 15.51
CA ARG A 57 32.15 5.43 14.54
C ARG A 57 30.90 4.60 14.45
N ALA A 58 29.75 5.25 14.26
CA ALA A 58 28.49 4.56 14.03
C ALA A 58 27.59 5.39 13.11
N LEU A 59 26.83 4.71 12.25
CA LEU A 59 25.71 5.29 11.52
C LEU A 59 24.41 4.86 12.22
N CYS A 60 23.57 5.83 12.54
CA CYS A 60 22.24 5.59 13.11
C CYS A 60 21.22 5.67 11.98
N LEU A 61 20.68 4.51 11.60
CA LEU A 61 19.64 4.40 10.57
C LEU A 61 18.26 4.23 11.22
N GLU A 62 17.21 4.57 10.47
CA GLU A 62 15.84 4.22 10.87
C GLU A 62 15.69 2.70 11.06
N TYR A 63 14.77 2.32 11.95
CA TYR A 63 14.61 0.92 12.31
C TYR A 63 13.71 0.16 11.32
N MET A 64 14.18 -0.99 10.87
CA MET A 64 13.49 -1.85 9.91
C MET A 64 12.90 -3.07 10.63
N HIS A 65 11.62 -2.96 11.01
CA HIS A 65 10.92 -3.92 11.87
C HIS A 65 10.95 -5.37 11.36
N ASN A 66 10.89 -5.55 10.04
CA ASN A 66 10.83 -6.88 9.43
C ASN A 66 12.21 -7.38 8.97
N GLY A 67 13.29 -6.64 9.24
CA GLY A 67 14.65 -7.04 8.90
C GLY A 67 14.89 -7.13 7.40
N THR A 68 15.73 -8.08 6.98
CA THR A 68 16.23 -8.24 5.61
C THR A 68 15.33 -9.14 4.77
N LEU A 69 15.27 -8.88 3.45
CA LEU A 69 14.46 -9.64 2.50
C LEU A 69 14.92 -11.09 2.35
N ASP A 70 16.21 -11.40 2.56
CA ASP A 70 16.76 -12.76 2.48
C ASP A 70 16.05 -13.77 3.41
N LYS A 71 15.57 -13.31 4.58
CA LYS A 71 14.78 -14.11 5.53
C LYS A 71 13.45 -14.61 4.96
N TYR A 72 12.94 -13.96 3.92
CA TYR A 72 11.64 -14.26 3.29
C TYR A 72 11.77 -15.04 1.98
N LEU A 73 13.00 -15.43 1.61
CA LEU A 73 13.27 -16.19 0.40
C LEU A 73 13.27 -17.71 0.62
N SER A 74 13.36 -18.21 1.86
CA SER A 74 13.29 -19.65 2.18
C SER A 74 11.85 -20.14 2.38
N ASP A 75 11.62 -21.44 2.12
CA ASP A 75 10.29 -22.07 2.24
C ASP A 75 9.81 -22.24 3.70
N GLU A 76 10.68 -22.05 4.70
CA GLU A 76 10.39 -22.31 6.12
C GLU A 76 9.53 -21.25 6.82
N TYR A 77 9.40 -20.05 6.27
CA TYR A 77 8.56 -18.98 6.83
C TYR A 77 7.41 -18.65 5.88
N ASN A 78 6.20 -19.18 6.18
CA ASN A 78 4.91 -18.97 5.49
C ASN A 78 4.93 -17.84 4.46
N GLY A 79 5.39 -18.22 3.26
CA GLY A 79 6.03 -17.34 2.31
C GLY A 79 5.11 -16.24 1.78
N LEU A 80 5.70 -15.06 1.59
CA LEU A 80 5.06 -13.89 0.98
C LEU A 80 4.14 -14.29 -0.16
N ASP A 81 2.88 -13.85 -0.11
CA ASP A 81 1.95 -14.02 -1.21
C ASP A 81 2.43 -13.25 -2.46
N TRP A 82 1.82 -13.53 -3.61
CA TRP A 82 2.23 -12.86 -4.84
C TRP A 82 2.08 -11.34 -4.75
N LYS A 83 1.02 -10.84 -4.11
CA LYS A 83 0.74 -9.41 -3.96
C LYS A 83 1.91 -8.71 -3.25
N MET A 84 2.37 -9.27 -2.15
CA MET A 84 3.47 -8.74 -1.35
C MET A 84 4.80 -8.82 -2.11
N ARG A 85 5.09 -9.96 -2.76
CA ARG A 85 6.30 -10.10 -3.59
C ARG A 85 6.35 -9.08 -4.72
N TYR A 86 5.22 -8.89 -5.41
CA TYR A 86 5.11 -7.93 -6.49
C TYR A 86 5.28 -6.48 -5.99
N ALA A 87 4.69 -6.14 -4.83
CA ALA A 87 4.88 -4.84 -4.18
C ALA A 87 6.36 -4.60 -3.80
N ILE A 88 7.04 -5.62 -3.26
CA ILE A 88 8.47 -5.56 -2.96
C ILE A 88 9.29 -5.34 -4.24
N ILE A 89 9.05 -6.10 -5.31
CA ILE A 89 9.72 -5.92 -6.61
C ILE A 89 9.55 -4.48 -7.10
N LYS A 90 8.32 -3.95 -7.08
CA LYS A 90 8.06 -2.55 -7.48
C LYS A 90 8.78 -1.55 -6.59
N GLY A 91 8.77 -1.74 -5.27
CA GLY A 91 9.44 -0.85 -4.32
C GLY A 91 10.96 -0.81 -4.52
N ILE A 92 11.60 -1.96 -4.74
CA ILE A 92 13.03 -2.02 -5.10
C ILE A 92 13.28 -1.26 -6.41
N CYS A 93 12.44 -1.47 -7.42
CA CYS A 93 12.58 -0.78 -8.70
C CYS A 93 12.47 0.74 -8.55
N LYS A 94 11.52 1.23 -7.72
CA LYS A 94 11.37 2.65 -7.41
C LYS A 94 12.59 3.23 -6.69
N GLY A 95 13.11 2.51 -5.68
CA GLY A 95 14.34 2.92 -4.99
C GLY A 95 15.53 3.02 -5.96
N LEU A 96 15.67 2.05 -6.87
CA LEU A 96 16.75 2.06 -7.85
C LEU A 96 16.56 3.15 -8.93
N ASN A 97 15.31 3.44 -9.32
CA ASN A 97 14.98 4.53 -10.23
C ASN A 97 15.39 5.88 -9.66
N TYR A 98 15.07 6.11 -8.37
CA TYR A 98 15.51 7.29 -7.65
C TYR A 98 17.03 7.46 -7.74
N LEU A 99 17.79 6.40 -7.43
CA LEU A 99 19.26 6.44 -7.45
C LEU A 99 19.85 6.68 -8.85
N HIS A 100 19.25 6.11 -9.90
CA HIS A 100 19.83 6.10 -11.25
C HIS A 100 19.38 7.24 -12.15
N GLU A 101 18.12 7.65 -12.03
CA GLU A 101 17.45 8.49 -13.02
C GLU A 101 16.88 9.79 -12.42
N GLU A 102 16.59 9.85 -11.11
CA GLU A 102 15.99 11.05 -10.47
C GLU A 102 17.01 11.98 -9.80
N LEU A 103 18.19 11.47 -9.43
CA LEU A 103 19.28 12.29 -8.90
C LEU A 103 20.03 13.03 -10.02
N GLU A 104 20.45 14.27 -9.76
CA GLU A 104 21.29 15.05 -10.69
C GLU A 104 22.59 14.31 -11.04
N SER A 105 23.23 13.72 -10.02
CA SER A 105 24.37 12.82 -10.18
C SER A 105 23.95 11.40 -9.77
N PRO A 106 23.83 10.46 -10.72
CA PRO A 106 23.43 9.09 -10.43
C PRO A 106 24.34 8.42 -9.40
N ILE A 107 23.74 7.61 -8.53
CA ILE A 107 24.44 6.74 -7.59
C ILE A 107 24.19 5.30 -8.02
N TYR A 108 25.25 4.54 -8.27
CA TYR A 108 25.13 3.09 -8.47
C TYR A 108 25.44 2.39 -7.17
N HIS A 109 24.60 1.44 -6.77
CA HIS A 109 24.65 0.77 -5.48
C HIS A 109 25.79 -0.24 -5.40
N LEU A 110 26.01 -1.02 -6.46
CA LEU A 110 27.09 -2.00 -6.67
C LEU A 110 27.10 -3.21 -5.73
N ASP A 111 26.21 -3.25 -4.73
CA ASP A 111 25.99 -4.43 -3.87
C ASP A 111 24.50 -4.73 -3.63
N LEU A 112 23.65 -4.57 -4.65
CA LEU A 112 22.22 -4.84 -4.50
C LEU A 112 21.98 -6.35 -4.33
N LYS A 113 21.47 -6.76 -3.17
CA LYS A 113 21.16 -8.15 -2.83
C LYS A 113 20.06 -8.22 -1.76
N PRO A 114 19.41 -9.37 -1.53
CA PRO A 114 18.32 -9.48 -0.55
C PRO A 114 18.72 -9.10 0.89
N ALA A 115 19.97 -9.36 1.29
CA ALA A 115 20.49 -8.93 2.61
C ALA A 115 20.66 -7.40 2.74
N ASN A 116 20.68 -6.66 1.63
CA ASN A 116 20.78 -5.21 1.59
C ASN A 116 19.43 -4.55 1.23
N ILE A 117 18.33 -5.33 1.26
CA ILE A 117 16.96 -4.83 1.11
C ILE A 117 16.26 -5.09 2.42
N LEU A 118 16.03 -4.03 3.19
CA LEU A 118 15.35 -4.09 4.47
C LEU A 118 13.84 -3.84 4.30
N LEU A 119 13.04 -4.36 5.21
CA LEU A 119 11.58 -4.25 5.20
C LEU A 119 11.12 -3.49 6.44
N ASP A 120 10.34 -2.42 6.23
CA ASP A 120 9.73 -1.68 7.33
C ASP A 120 8.50 -2.41 7.91
N GLU A 121 7.82 -1.80 8.89
CA GLU A 121 6.64 -2.38 9.56
C GLU A 121 5.50 -2.77 8.60
N ASN A 122 5.43 -2.14 7.42
CA ASN A 122 4.39 -2.37 6.41
C ASN A 122 4.88 -3.25 5.26
N MET A 123 6.04 -3.93 5.42
CA MET A 123 6.70 -4.74 4.39
C MET A 123 7.14 -3.94 3.16
N VAL A 124 7.27 -2.62 3.29
CA VAL A 124 7.79 -1.77 2.21
C VAL A 124 9.31 -1.92 2.15
N PRO A 125 9.90 -2.22 0.98
CA PRO A 125 11.33 -2.45 0.86
C PRO A 125 12.11 -1.14 0.86
N ARG A 126 13.27 -1.14 1.53
CA ARG A 126 14.23 -0.06 1.57
C ARG A 126 15.63 -0.58 1.25
N ILE A 127 16.26 0.00 0.25
CA ILE A 127 17.65 -0.34 -0.12
C ILE A 127 18.58 0.24 0.94
N ALA A 128 19.52 -0.57 1.40
CA ALA A 128 20.46 -0.29 2.49
C ALA A 128 21.89 -0.68 2.09
N ASP A 129 22.87 -0.32 2.91
CA ASP A 129 24.29 -0.66 2.75
C ASP A 129 24.94 -0.01 1.50
N PHE A 130 25.17 1.30 1.61
CA PHE A 130 25.77 2.11 0.54
C PHE A 130 27.31 2.18 0.61
N GLY A 131 27.95 1.27 1.38
CA GLY A 131 29.40 1.27 1.56
C GLY A 131 30.21 1.02 0.29
N LEU A 132 29.61 0.40 -0.73
CA LEU A 132 30.21 0.20 -2.05
C LEU A 132 29.64 1.14 -3.12
N ALA A 133 28.66 1.98 -2.78
CA ALA A 133 27.95 2.81 -3.74
C ALA A 133 28.85 3.94 -4.26
N ARG A 134 28.69 4.28 -5.54
CA ARG A 134 29.52 5.29 -6.22
C ARG A 134 28.66 6.33 -6.92
N LEU A 135 29.01 7.60 -6.71
CA LEU A 135 28.44 8.77 -7.40
C LEU A 135 29.11 8.95 -8.77
N PHE A 136 28.32 9.21 -9.81
CA PHE A 136 28.79 9.47 -11.18
C PHE A 136 28.37 10.88 -11.61
N VAL A 137 29.34 11.78 -11.78
CA VAL A 137 29.08 13.20 -12.08
C VAL A 137 29.13 13.51 -13.59
N LYS A 138 30.09 12.96 -14.33
CA LYS A 138 30.30 13.24 -15.77
C LYS A 138 30.30 11.98 -16.63
N GLU A 139 31.16 11.04 -16.30
CA GLU A 139 31.21 9.74 -16.97
C GLU A 139 30.13 8.84 -16.38
N ARG A 140 29.40 8.08 -17.22
CA ARG A 140 28.37 7.12 -16.76
C ARG A 140 28.86 5.67 -16.71
N THR A 141 30.12 5.45 -17.06
CA THR A 141 30.80 4.15 -17.05
C THR A 141 32.23 4.33 -16.54
N LEU A 142 32.70 3.40 -15.71
CA LEU A 142 34.07 3.38 -15.18
C LEU A 142 34.67 1.98 -15.34
N ILE A 143 36.00 1.89 -15.35
CA ILE A 143 36.75 0.62 -15.26
C ILE A 143 37.50 0.64 -13.93
N THR A 144 37.45 -0.43 -13.16
CA THR A 144 38.17 -0.53 -11.88
C THR A 144 38.75 -1.92 -11.66
N GLU A 145 39.93 -1.98 -11.03
CA GLU A 145 40.59 -3.23 -10.62
C GLU A 145 40.19 -3.65 -9.20
N THR A 146 39.53 -2.77 -8.44
CA THR A 146 39.09 -3.07 -7.07
C THR A 146 37.91 -4.04 -7.11
N PRO A 147 37.95 -5.20 -6.42
CA PRO A 147 36.83 -6.13 -6.34
C PRO A 147 35.69 -5.53 -5.49
N LEU A 148 34.48 -5.53 -6.05
CA LEU A 148 33.24 -4.99 -5.46
C LEU A 148 32.08 -5.97 -5.66
N GLY A 149 31.09 -5.83 -4.81
CA GLY A 149 29.83 -6.58 -4.87
C GLY A 149 29.91 -7.99 -4.30
N THR A 150 28.75 -8.62 -4.19
CA THR A 150 28.61 -9.97 -3.63
C THR A 150 28.55 -11.03 -4.73
N ARG A 151 29.36 -12.09 -4.61
CA ARG A 151 29.36 -13.23 -5.54
C ARG A 151 27.93 -13.75 -5.78
N GLY A 152 27.61 -14.00 -7.05
CA GLY A 152 26.26 -14.37 -7.50
C GLY A 152 25.35 -13.21 -7.89
N TYR A 153 25.71 -11.97 -7.54
CA TYR A 153 24.99 -10.73 -7.96
C TYR A 153 25.84 -9.82 -8.85
N ILE A 154 27.10 -10.19 -9.11
CA ILE A 154 28.06 -9.44 -9.91
C ILE A 154 27.88 -9.78 -11.39
N PRO A 155 27.78 -8.79 -12.30
CA PRO A 155 27.58 -9.01 -13.72
C PRO A 155 28.87 -9.46 -14.45
N PRO A 156 28.74 -10.18 -15.58
CA PRO A 156 29.89 -10.76 -16.29
C PRO A 156 30.87 -9.74 -16.85
N GLU A 157 30.43 -8.56 -17.29
CA GLU A 157 31.33 -7.51 -17.79
C GLU A 157 32.26 -6.96 -16.71
N TYR A 158 31.82 -6.99 -15.46
CA TYR A 158 32.62 -6.55 -14.33
C TYR A 158 33.65 -7.63 -13.98
N ILE A 159 33.24 -8.91 -13.97
CA ILE A 159 34.15 -10.03 -13.74
C ILE A 159 35.26 -10.08 -14.82
N LYS A 160 34.90 -9.82 -16.08
CA LYS A 160 35.83 -9.92 -17.22
C LYS A 160 36.75 -8.72 -17.38
N GLY A 161 36.31 -7.52 -17.00
CA GLY A 161 37.04 -6.29 -17.33
C GLY A 161 36.80 -5.11 -16.39
N GLY A 162 36.25 -5.35 -15.19
CA GLY A 162 36.09 -4.32 -14.16
C GLY A 162 35.10 -3.20 -14.53
N VAL A 163 34.24 -3.42 -15.54
CA VAL A 163 33.37 -2.38 -16.08
C VAL A 163 32.18 -2.14 -15.14
N ILE A 164 32.00 -0.89 -14.71
CA ILE A 164 30.87 -0.43 -13.90
C ILE A 164 30.02 0.53 -14.72
N SER A 165 28.71 0.31 -14.74
CA SER A 165 27.69 1.27 -15.17
C SER A 165 26.39 1.00 -14.41
N ASN A 166 25.33 1.77 -14.67
CA ASN A 166 24.00 1.52 -14.09
C ASN A 166 23.51 0.07 -14.31
N LYS A 167 23.97 -0.57 -15.41
CA LYS A 167 23.66 -1.96 -15.77
C LYS A 167 24.19 -3.00 -14.78
N PHE A 168 25.11 -2.60 -13.89
CA PHE A 168 25.54 -3.45 -12.77
C PHE A 168 24.37 -3.73 -11.85
N ASP A 169 23.73 -2.68 -11.32
CA ASP A 169 22.59 -2.86 -10.41
C ASP A 169 21.39 -3.47 -11.11
N ILE A 170 21.22 -3.23 -12.43
CA ILE A 170 20.16 -3.90 -13.21
C ILE A 170 20.36 -5.41 -13.22
N PHE A 171 21.60 -5.89 -13.39
CA PHE A 171 21.89 -7.33 -13.32
C PHE A 171 21.59 -7.87 -11.93
N SER A 172 22.08 -7.20 -10.89
CA SER A 172 21.82 -7.59 -9.50
C SER A 172 20.32 -7.61 -9.17
N LEU A 173 19.56 -6.63 -9.68
CA LEU A 173 18.09 -6.57 -9.59
C LEU A 173 17.44 -7.78 -10.25
N GLY A 174 17.90 -8.19 -11.44
CA GLY A 174 17.42 -9.39 -12.12
C GLY A 174 17.59 -10.65 -11.26
N VAL A 175 18.76 -10.83 -10.66
CA VAL A 175 19.03 -11.95 -9.73
C VAL A 175 18.11 -11.88 -8.50
N VAL A 176 17.91 -10.69 -7.93
CA VAL A 176 17.00 -10.48 -6.79
C VAL A 176 15.56 -10.85 -7.16
N ILE A 177 15.05 -10.39 -8.31
CA ILE A 177 13.69 -10.71 -8.76
C ILE A 177 13.53 -12.21 -8.98
N ILE A 178 14.51 -12.87 -9.61
CA ILE A 178 14.48 -14.33 -9.77
C ILE A 178 14.33 -14.99 -8.39
N LYS A 179 15.18 -14.64 -7.42
CA LYS A 179 15.11 -15.23 -6.07
C LYS A 179 13.82 -14.92 -5.34
N ILE A 180 13.25 -13.72 -5.49
CA ILE A 180 11.91 -13.40 -4.96
C ILE A 180 10.87 -14.35 -5.58
N MET A 181 10.99 -14.69 -6.86
CA MET A 181 10.01 -15.54 -7.53
C MET A 181 10.21 -17.03 -7.26
N THR A 182 11.43 -17.49 -7.08
CA THR A 182 11.76 -18.93 -7.15
C THR A 182 12.46 -19.48 -5.91
N GLY A 183 12.80 -18.63 -4.94
CA GLY A 183 13.58 -19.01 -3.77
C GLY A 183 15.09 -18.93 -4.01
N PRO A 184 15.92 -19.38 -3.05
CA PRO A 184 17.35 -19.08 -3.03
C PRO A 184 18.13 -19.74 -4.18
N ALA A 185 17.70 -20.93 -4.60
CA ALA A 185 18.35 -21.72 -5.64
C ALA A 185 17.96 -21.32 -7.06
N GLY A 186 16.88 -20.55 -7.25
CA GLY A 186 16.28 -20.46 -8.58
C GLY A 186 17.06 -19.61 -9.59
N TYR A 187 18.03 -18.80 -9.18
CA TYR A 187 18.98 -18.21 -10.15
C TYR A 187 19.92 -19.28 -10.73
N SER A 188 20.39 -20.22 -9.90
CA SER A 188 21.19 -21.36 -10.39
C SER A 188 20.35 -22.24 -11.31
N GLU A 189 19.10 -22.56 -10.93
CA GLU A 189 18.17 -23.32 -11.79
C GLU A 189 17.95 -22.63 -13.15
N SER A 190 17.95 -21.29 -13.20
CA SER A 190 17.76 -20.55 -14.44
C SER A 190 18.90 -20.74 -15.45
N ALA A 191 20.10 -21.10 -14.99
CA ALA A 191 21.26 -21.34 -15.84
C ALA A 191 21.28 -22.76 -16.42
N GLU A 192 20.48 -23.68 -15.87
CA GLU A 192 20.46 -25.11 -16.26
C GLU A 192 19.47 -25.41 -17.39
N MET A 193 18.68 -24.42 -17.82
CA MET A 193 17.65 -24.58 -18.84
C MET A 193 17.52 -23.35 -19.73
N SER A 194 16.78 -23.45 -20.83
CA SER A 194 16.55 -22.29 -21.70
C SER A 194 15.69 -21.23 -21.00
N PRO A 195 15.81 -19.95 -21.39
CA PRO A 195 14.95 -18.88 -20.86
C PRO A 195 13.46 -19.21 -20.95
N GLN A 196 13.01 -19.78 -22.08
CA GLN A 196 11.61 -20.18 -22.27
C GLN A 196 11.19 -21.28 -21.30
N GLN A 197 12.01 -22.33 -21.15
CA GLN A 197 11.75 -23.42 -20.20
C GLN A 197 11.69 -22.90 -18.76
N PHE A 198 12.58 -21.98 -18.38
CA PHE A 198 12.58 -21.38 -17.05
C PHE A 198 11.31 -20.55 -16.81
N ILE A 199 10.92 -19.69 -17.76
CA ILE A 199 9.67 -18.91 -17.68
C ILE A 199 8.48 -19.83 -17.49
N GLU A 200 8.36 -20.88 -18.30
CA GLU A 200 7.25 -21.83 -18.22
C GLU A 200 7.22 -22.58 -16.89
N ASN A 201 8.38 -23.01 -16.40
CA ASN A 201 8.51 -23.70 -15.11
C ASN A 201 8.10 -22.82 -13.93
N VAL A 202 8.63 -21.59 -13.87
CA VAL A 202 8.29 -20.61 -12.82
C VAL A 202 6.81 -20.25 -12.89
N HIS A 203 6.31 -19.96 -14.09
CA HIS A 203 4.91 -19.61 -14.30
C HIS A 203 3.97 -20.76 -13.93
N ARG A 204 4.33 -22.02 -14.23
CA ARG A 204 3.57 -23.20 -13.81
C ARG A 204 3.56 -23.37 -12.28
N LYS A 205 4.73 -23.27 -11.62
CA LYS A 205 4.84 -23.34 -10.14
C LYS A 205 3.95 -22.28 -9.48
N TRP A 206 3.99 -21.04 -9.99
CA TRP A 206 3.16 -19.95 -9.47
C TRP A 206 1.68 -20.11 -9.77
N ARG A 207 1.30 -20.55 -10.97
CA ARG A 207 -0.10 -20.88 -11.26
C ARG A 207 -0.62 -21.86 -10.21
N ASN A 208 0.14 -22.92 -9.87
CA ASN A 208 -0.18 -23.88 -8.81
C ASN A 208 -0.37 -23.21 -7.43
N ARG A 209 0.55 -22.32 -7.04
CA ARG A 209 0.43 -21.58 -5.77
C ARG A 209 -0.73 -20.59 -5.74
N LEU A 210 -1.17 -20.11 -6.89
CA LEU A 210 -2.28 -19.18 -7.04
C LEU A 210 -3.65 -19.87 -7.13
N HIS A 211 -3.75 -21.21 -6.99
CA HIS A 211 -5.02 -21.94 -7.19
C HIS A 211 -6.16 -21.47 -6.27
N GLU A 212 -5.85 -20.99 -5.07
CA GLU A 212 -6.83 -20.45 -4.12
C GLU A 212 -7.13 -18.95 -4.35
N THR A 213 -6.44 -18.31 -5.28
CA THR A 213 -6.65 -16.90 -5.63
C THR A 213 -7.94 -16.75 -6.45
N PRO A 214 -8.80 -15.75 -6.16
CA PRO A 214 -9.99 -15.48 -6.97
C PRO A 214 -9.65 -15.35 -8.46
N MET A 215 -10.44 -15.97 -9.35
CA MET A 215 -10.09 -16.12 -10.78
C MET A 215 -9.77 -14.79 -11.50
N TYR A 216 -10.42 -13.69 -11.10
CA TYR A 216 -10.15 -12.35 -11.66
C TYR A 216 -8.76 -11.80 -11.25
N MET A 217 -8.28 -12.15 -10.07
CA MET A 217 -6.93 -11.84 -9.60
C MET A 217 -5.93 -12.86 -10.16
N PHE A 218 -6.35 -14.10 -10.37
CA PHE A 218 -5.50 -15.17 -10.91
C PHE A 218 -4.94 -14.79 -12.29
N GLU A 219 -5.76 -14.35 -13.24
CA GLU A 219 -5.28 -13.96 -14.58
C GLU A 219 -4.30 -12.77 -14.51
N LYS A 220 -4.66 -11.74 -13.73
CA LYS A 220 -3.78 -10.59 -13.48
C LYS A 220 -2.45 -11.02 -12.87
N TYR A 221 -2.49 -11.83 -11.81
CA TYR A 221 -1.30 -12.32 -11.11
C TYR A 221 -0.48 -13.25 -11.99
N SER A 222 -1.11 -14.13 -12.77
CA SER A 222 -0.45 -14.99 -13.74
C SER A 222 0.31 -14.16 -14.79
N LYS A 223 -0.32 -13.11 -15.32
CA LYS A 223 0.32 -12.16 -16.25
C LYS A 223 1.47 -11.41 -15.59
N GLN A 224 1.28 -10.93 -14.36
CA GLN A 224 2.33 -10.26 -13.60
C GLN A 224 3.52 -11.19 -13.31
N VAL A 225 3.27 -12.44 -12.90
CA VAL A 225 4.31 -13.46 -12.70
C VAL A 225 5.11 -13.64 -13.98
N LYS A 226 4.43 -13.93 -15.10
CA LYS A 226 5.10 -14.14 -16.38
C LYS A 226 5.94 -12.92 -16.76
N ARG A 227 5.40 -11.72 -16.59
CA ARG A 227 6.11 -10.49 -16.92
C ARG A 227 7.30 -10.23 -16.02
N CYS A 228 7.18 -10.46 -14.71
CA CYS A 228 8.28 -10.30 -13.77
C CYS A 228 9.45 -11.23 -14.10
N ILE A 229 9.18 -12.48 -14.50
CA ILE A 229 10.26 -13.41 -14.86
C ILE A 229 10.92 -13.05 -16.20
N GLU A 230 10.15 -12.57 -17.18
CA GLU A 230 10.68 -12.03 -18.45
C GLU A 230 11.59 -10.81 -18.21
N ILE A 231 11.14 -9.88 -17.35
CA ILE A 231 11.94 -8.73 -16.93
C ILE A 231 13.24 -9.20 -16.27
N ALA A 232 13.14 -10.12 -15.31
CA ALA A 232 14.29 -10.59 -14.55
C ALA A 232 15.34 -11.26 -15.45
N LEU A 233 14.90 -12.08 -16.41
CA LEU A 233 15.78 -12.69 -17.41
C LEU A 233 16.43 -11.64 -18.32
N SER A 234 15.67 -10.64 -18.76
CA SER A 234 16.22 -9.53 -19.56
C SER A 234 17.26 -8.71 -18.77
N CYS A 235 17.11 -8.63 -17.45
CA CYS A 235 18.05 -7.96 -16.56
C CYS A 235 19.37 -8.73 -16.40
N VAL A 236 19.35 -10.07 -16.47
CA VAL A 236 20.56 -10.91 -16.33
C VAL A 236 21.23 -11.27 -17.66
N GLU A 237 20.81 -10.64 -18.76
CA GLU A 237 21.47 -10.78 -20.07
C GLU A 237 22.98 -10.57 -19.98
N ALA A 238 23.75 -11.47 -20.62
CA ALA A 238 25.21 -11.42 -20.59
C ALA A 238 25.77 -10.14 -21.24
N ASP A 239 25.12 -9.68 -22.32
CA ASP A 239 25.41 -8.38 -22.92
C ASP A 239 24.65 -7.28 -22.18
N ARG A 240 25.40 -6.45 -21.43
CA ARG A 240 24.85 -5.33 -20.66
C ARG A 240 24.04 -4.33 -21.50
N ARG A 241 24.26 -4.25 -22.82
CA ARG A 241 23.55 -3.34 -23.72
C ARG A 241 22.10 -3.78 -23.94
N LYS A 242 21.84 -5.10 -23.89
CA LYS A 242 20.50 -5.69 -24.03
C LYS A 242 19.64 -5.56 -22.78
N ARG A 243 20.27 -5.37 -21.61
CA ARG A 243 19.53 -5.14 -20.35
C ARG A 243 18.68 -3.86 -20.44
N PRO A 244 17.44 -3.85 -19.94
CA PRO A 244 16.61 -2.64 -19.92
C PRO A 244 17.18 -1.54 -19.00
N SER A 245 16.69 -0.30 -19.13
CA SER A 245 16.88 0.73 -18.11
C SER A 245 15.90 0.52 -16.95
N ILE A 246 16.15 1.15 -15.80
CA ILE A 246 15.25 1.02 -14.65
C ILE A 246 13.89 1.68 -14.91
N GLY A 247 13.85 2.83 -15.59
CA GLY A 247 12.60 3.43 -16.06
C GLY A 247 11.84 2.52 -17.03
N GLY A 248 12.56 1.80 -17.91
CA GLY A 248 11.99 0.80 -18.81
C GLY A 248 11.35 -0.37 -18.05
N ILE A 249 12.02 -0.88 -17.02
CA ILE A 249 11.49 -1.93 -16.14
C ILE A 249 10.21 -1.46 -15.45
N ILE A 250 10.19 -0.25 -14.89
CA ILE A 250 9.01 0.32 -14.23
C ILE A 250 7.82 0.41 -15.20
N ASN A 251 8.05 0.86 -16.44
CA ASN A 251 7.01 0.91 -17.46
C ASN A 251 6.46 -0.49 -17.77
N MET A 252 7.35 -1.48 -17.97
CA MET A 252 6.95 -2.87 -18.20
C MET A 252 6.14 -3.47 -17.04
N LEU A 253 6.44 -3.09 -15.80
CA LEU A 253 5.65 -3.48 -14.62
C LEU A 253 4.29 -2.78 -14.60
N ASN A 254 4.25 -1.47 -14.82
CA ASN A 254 3.00 -0.69 -14.82
C ASN A 254 2.04 -1.13 -15.95
N ASP A 255 2.55 -1.60 -17.09
CA ASP A 255 1.72 -2.13 -18.17
C ASP A 255 0.95 -3.41 -17.79
N THR A 256 1.44 -4.17 -16.80
CA THR A 256 0.69 -5.32 -16.26
C THR A 256 -0.47 -4.93 -15.36
N GLU A 257 -0.53 -3.66 -14.96
CA GLU A 257 -1.62 -3.10 -14.15
C GLU A 257 -2.71 -2.46 -15.02
N LYS A 258 -2.42 -2.20 -16.31
CA LYS A 258 -3.39 -1.74 -17.31
C LYS A 258 -4.24 -2.93 -17.80
N ILE A 259 -5.56 -2.84 -17.63
CA ILE A 259 -6.50 -3.93 -17.98
C ILE A 259 -6.69 -3.97 -19.50
N SER A 260 -6.60 -5.18 -20.10
CA SER A 260 -6.92 -5.41 -21.52
C SER A 260 -8.42 -5.65 -21.70
N SER A 261 -9.02 -4.96 -22.67
CA SER A 261 -10.46 -5.03 -23.02
C SER A 261 -10.95 -6.42 -23.47
N SER A 262 -10.04 -7.35 -23.80
CA SER A 262 -10.35 -8.71 -24.27
C SER A 262 -10.59 -9.74 -23.15
N GLU A 263 -10.11 -9.52 -21.92
CA GLU A 263 -10.21 -10.47 -20.80
C GLU A 263 -11.60 -10.43 -20.11
N ILE A 264 -12.42 -9.41 -20.43
CA ILE A 264 -13.76 -9.19 -19.87
C ILE A 264 -14.79 -10.22 -20.37
N SER A 265 -14.59 -10.79 -21.56
CA SER A 265 -15.56 -11.67 -22.23
C SER A 265 -15.56 -13.11 -21.69
N TYR A 266 -14.39 -13.67 -21.34
CA TYR A 266 -14.27 -15.08 -20.92
C TYR A 266 -14.74 -15.34 -19.48
N SER A 267 -14.59 -14.35 -18.58
CA SER A 267 -14.99 -14.48 -17.16
C SER A 267 -16.51 -14.53 -16.93
N LEU A 268 -17.29 -14.02 -17.89
CA LEU A 268 -18.76 -14.04 -17.88
C LEU A 268 -19.33 -15.43 -18.17
N TYR A 269 -18.61 -16.28 -18.91
CA TYR A 269 -19.15 -17.52 -19.46
C TYR A 269 -19.05 -18.73 -18.51
N VAL A 270 -18.07 -18.75 -17.60
CA VAL A 270 -17.81 -19.91 -16.71
C VAL A 270 -18.63 -19.89 -15.41
N LYS A 271 -19.19 -18.74 -15.01
CA LYS A 271 -19.89 -18.54 -13.72
C LYS A 271 -21.25 -19.24 -13.58
N THR A 272 -21.80 -19.86 -14.62
CA THR A 272 -23.15 -20.45 -14.57
C THR A 272 -23.19 -21.93 -14.15
N ARG A 273 -22.06 -22.62 -13.94
CA ARG A 273 -22.08 -24.04 -13.52
C ARG A 273 -21.00 -24.39 -12.49
N LYS A 274 -21.47 -24.67 -11.26
CA LYS A 274 -20.86 -25.38 -10.11
C LYS A 274 -20.56 -24.49 -8.90
N ILE A 275 -21.54 -24.40 -8.00
CA ILE A 275 -21.31 -24.30 -6.56
C ILE A 275 -22.20 -25.35 -5.91
N THR A 276 -21.56 -26.41 -5.39
CA THR A 276 -22.14 -27.33 -4.40
C THR A 276 -21.46 -26.99 -3.08
N VAL A 277 -22.26 -26.92 -2.02
CA VAL A 277 -21.93 -26.40 -0.69
C VAL A 277 -20.98 -27.32 0.07
N GLY A 278 -19.99 -26.72 0.73
CA GLY A 278 -19.22 -27.32 1.82
C GLY A 278 -18.93 -26.23 2.85
N SER A 279 -19.54 -26.34 4.02
CA SER A 279 -19.39 -25.46 5.18
C SER A 279 -18.14 -25.84 5.96
N ASP A 280 -17.29 -24.86 6.30
CA ASP A 280 -16.43 -24.94 7.49
C ASP A 280 -16.07 -23.53 8.00
N ASP A 281 -16.15 -23.42 9.32
CA ASP A 281 -15.93 -22.26 10.17
C ASP A 281 -14.54 -21.65 10.06
N VAL A 282 -14.44 -20.32 9.90
CA VAL A 282 -13.27 -19.57 10.39
C VAL A 282 -13.70 -18.20 10.93
N ASN A 283 -14.01 -18.14 12.22
CA ASN A 283 -14.06 -16.89 12.98
C ASN A 283 -13.08 -16.98 14.15
N ARG A 284 -11.82 -16.58 13.91
CA ARG A 284 -10.91 -16.21 15.01
C ARG A 284 -11.08 -14.72 15.22
N HIS A 285 -11.78 -14.33 16.28
CA HIS A 285 -11.38 -13.32 17.27
C HIS A 285 -12.45 -13.30 18.37
N VAL A 286 -11.98 -13.45 19.61
CA VAL A 286 -12.76 -13.67 20.83
C VAL A 286 -13.66 -12.47 21.15
N ASN A 287 -14.89 -12.80 21.56
CA ASN A 287 -15.97 -11.91 22.01
C ASN A 287 -15.53 -10.79 22.97
N ILE A 288 -15.69 -9.52 22.55
CA ILE A 288 -15.87 -8.38 23.47
C ILE A 288 -16.77 -7.29 22.84
N VAL A 289 -18.04 -7.57 22.51
CA VAL A 289 -19.11 -6.53 22.41
C VAL A 289 -20.47 -7.17 22.67
N ARG A 290 -21.35 -6.48 23.42
CA ARG A 290 -22.72 -6.92 23.75
C ARG A 290 -23.59 -7.14 22.49
N PRO A 291 -24.52 -8.12 22.47
CA PRO A 291 -25.30 -8.51 21.28
C PRO A 291 -26.31 -7.47 20.75
N SER A 292 -26.59 -6.39 21.49
CA SER A 292 -27.74 -5.51 21.27
C SER A 292 -27.50 -4.31 20.32
N ILE A 293 -26.35 -4.23 19.63
CA ILE A 293 -25.99 -3.10 18.73
C ILE A 293 -25.77 -3.55 17.27
N ARG A 294 -25.96 -4.84 16.95
CA ARG A 294 -25.87 -5.31 15.56
C ARG A 294 -27.16 -4.97 14.82
N LEU A 295 -27.04 -4.32 13.65
CA LEU A 295 -28.12 -4.32 12.65
C LEU A 295 -28.41 -5.79 12.31
N GLN A 296 -29.54 -6.32 12.79
CA GLN A 296 -29.98 -7.67 12.45
C GLN A 296 -30.49 -7.66 11.00
N ILE A 297 -29.60 -7.96 10.07
CA ILE A 297 -29.96 -8.33 8.70
C ILE A 297 -30.03 -9.86 8.66
N SER A 298 -31.11 -10.39 8.08
CA SER A 298 -31.47 -11.81 8.06
C SER A 298 -30.35 -12.72 7.52
N THR A 299 -29.85 -13.59 8.41
CA THR A 299 -29.31 -14.96 8.21
C THR A 299 -28.33 -15.32 7.09
N ILE A 300 -27.79 -14.40 6.27
CA ILE A 300 -26.71 -14.73 5.32
C ILE A 300 -25.69 -13.58 5.30
N ASN A 301 -24.47 -13.86 5.79
CA ASN A 301 -23.28 -12.99 5.73
C ASN A 301 -23.35 -11.65 6.51
N HIS A 302 -23.01 -11.70 7.80
CA HIS A 302 -22.91 -10.49 8.65
C HIS A 302 -21.95 -9.44 8.08
N ILE A 303 -22.48 -8.27 7.72
CA ILE A 303 -21.68 -7.08 7.43
C ILE A 303 -21.22 -6.42 8.73
N ASN A 304 -19.94 -6.03 8.82
CA ASN A 304 -19.40 -5.29 9.96
C ASN A 304 -19.73 -3.80 9.87
N ALA A 305 -20.98 -3.46 10.18
CA ALA A 305 -21.53 -2.11 10.18
C ALA A 305 -22.17 -1.74 11.52
N SER A 306 -22.17 -0.46 11.86
CA SER A 306 -22.82 0.09 13.04
C SER A 306 -23.57 1.37 12.66
N LEU A 307 -24.82 1.49 13.11
CA LEU A 307 -25.55 2.75 13.03
C LEU A 307 -24.95 3.73 14.05
N ILE A 308 -24.54 4.90 13.58
CA ILE A 308 -24.05 6.01 14.39
C ILE A 308 -25.08 7.13 14.33
N LYS A 309 -25.59 7.53 15.48
CA LYS A 309 -26.59 8.60 15.61
C LYS A 309 -26.31 9.47 16.83
N ASN A 310 -26.87 10.67 16.83
CA ASN A 310 -26.97 11.50 18.02
C ASN A 310 -28.43 11.46 18.55
N ASP A 311 -28.66 12.03 19.73
CA ASP A 311 -29.99 11.99 20.38
C ASP A 311 -31.01 12.96 19.74
N GLY A 312 -30.55 13.90 18.91
CA GLY A 312 -31.40 14.86 18.18
C GLY A 312 -32.17 14.21 17.01
N LYS A 313 -33.45 14.58 16.86
CA LYS A 313 -34.34 14.00 15.83
C LYS A 313 -33.97 14.40 14.39
N ASP A 314 -33.35 15.57 14.22
CA ASP A 314 -33.02 16.16 12.90
C ASP A 314 -31.53 16.10 12.54
N GLN A 315 -30.76 15.29 13.28
CA GLN A 315 -29.33 15.09 13.03
C GLN A 315 -29.10 14.02 11.96
N THR A 316 -28.07 14.20 11.14
CA THR A 316 -27.66 13.20 10.15
C THR A 316 -27.30 11.88 10.83
N LYS A 317 -27.90 10.79 10.36
CA LYS A 317 -27.59 9.43 10.80
C LYS A 317 -26.54 8.83 9.88
N PHE A 318 -25.66 8.00 10.42
CA PHE A 318 -24.62 7.35 9.64
C PHE A 318 -24.64 5.85 9.80
N ILE A 319 -24.26 5.13 8.76
CA ILE A 319 -23.84 3.74 8.87
C ILE A 319 -22.32 3.71 8.69
N SER A 320 -21.61 3.44 9.79
CA SER A 320 -20.17 3.27 9.79
C SER A 320 -19.85 1.81 9.51
N THR A 321 -19.19 1.50 8.40
CA THR A 321 -18.89 0.13 7.99
C THR A 321 -17.44 -0.04 7.56
N ARG A 322 -16.95 -1.28 7.63
CA ARG A 322 -15.70 -1.69 6.97
C ARG A 322 -15.87 -1.59 5.45
N GLY A 323 -14.77 -1.27 4.75
CA GLY A 323 -14.67 -1.40 3.30
C GLY A 323 -15.13 -2.79 2.84
N PRO A 324 -16.06 -2.89 1.88
CA PRO A 324 -16.59 -4.17 1.46
C PRO A 324 -15.51 -5.10 0.91
N GLN A 325 -15.58 -6.36 1.28
CA GLN A 325 -14.77 -7.46 0.72
C GLN A 325 -15.64 -8.36 -0.13
N LEU A 326 -15.04 -9.14 -1.04
CA LEU A 326 -15.75 -9.94 -2.06
C LEU A 326 -16.94 -10.76 -1.51
N ASN A 327 -16.78 -11.39 -0.35
CA ASN A 327 -17.81 -12.20 0.31
C ASN A 327 -18.90 -11.39 1.05
N THR A 328 -18.77 -10.07 1.12
CA THR A 328 -19.68 -9.15 1.82
C THR A 328 -20.41 -8.18 0.89
N PHE A 329 -20.17 -8.23 -0.42
CA PHE A 329 -20.78 -7.30 -1.38
C PHE A 329 -22.31 -7.37 -1.37
N GLU A 330 -22.87 -8.58 -1.35
CA GLU A 330 -24.32 -8.78 -1.26
C GLU A 330 -24.89 -8.13 0.01
N GLY A 331 -24.31 -8.44 1.17
CA GLY A 331 -24.73 -7.84 2.44
C GLY A 331 -24.59 -6.32 2.47
N PHE A 332 -23.54 -5.77 1.84
CA PHE A 332 -23.35 -4.32 1.74
C PHE A 332 -24.45 -3.66 0.90
N TRP A 333 -24.72 -4.19 -0.30
CA TRP A 333 -25.75 -3.61 -1.17
C TRP A 333 -27.15 -3.82 -0.64
N GLN A 334 -27.42 -4.96 0.00
CA GLN A 334 -28.67 -5.21 0.71
C GLN A 334 -28.87 -4.17 1.83
N MET A 335 -27.85 -3.94 2.67
CA MET A 335 -27.89 -2.93 3.73
C MET A 335 -28.16 -1.52 3.18
N VAL A 336 -27.45 -1.11 2.12
CA VAL A 336 -27.66 0.19 1.47
C VAL A 336 -29.11 0.33 0.97
N TYR A 337 -29.64 -0.72 0.34
CA TYR A 337 -30.98 -0.70 -0.21
C TYR A 337 -32.08 -0.68 0.86
N GLU A 338 -32.01 -1.58 1.85
CA GLU A 338 -32.99 -1.70 2.93
C GLU A 338 -33.05 -0.48 3.84
N ASN A 339 -31.93 0.20 4.04
CA ASN A 339 -31.88 1.43 4.85
C ASN A 339 -32.15 2.70 4.02
N HIS A 340 -32.46 2.57 2.73
CA HIS A 340 -32.75 3.69 1.83
C HIS A 340 -31.63 4.76 1.83
N CYS A 341 -30.37 4.33 1.96
CA CYS A 341 -29.23 5.23 2.10
C CYS A 341 -29.03 6.09 0.84
N PRO A 342 -29.13 7.42 0.92
CA PRO A 342 -29.04 8.30 -0.25
C PRO A 342 -27.60 8.53 -0.71
N VAL A 343 -26.61 8.29 0.17
CA VAL A 343 -25.20 8.59 -0.08
C VAL A 343 -24.29 7.51 0.49
N ILE A 344 -23.22 7.21 -0.26
CA ILE A 344 -22.07 6.44 0.20
C ILE A 344 -20.82 7.32 0.12
N VAL A 345 -20.15 7.53 1.25
CA VAL A 345 -18.86 8.23 1.36
C VAL A 345 -17.75 7.20 1.58
N MET A 346 -16.88 7.06 0.59
CA MET A 346 -15.73 6.16 0.59
C MET A 346 -14.44 6.97 0.79
N VAL A 347 -13.82 6.88 1.97
CA VAL A 347 -12.59 7.62 2.33
C VAL A 347 -11.35 6.71 2.32
N THR A 348 -11.28 5.82 1.33
CA THR A 348 -10.17 4.87 1.12
C THR A 348 -10.09 4.58 -0.37
N PRO A 349 -8.91 4.25 -0.94
CA PRO A 349 -8.86 3.69 -2.29
C PRO A 349 -9.40 2.26 -2.31
N PHE A 350 -9.76 1.76 -3.49
CA PHE A 350 -9.93 0.33 -3.70
C PHE A 350 -8.58 -0.36 -3.47
N PHE A 351 -8.55 -1.27 -2.52
CA PHE A 351 -7.33 -1.99 -2.14
C PHE A 351 -7.70 -3.37 -1.62
N VAL A 352 -7.22 -4.40 -2.32
CA VAL A 352 -7.57 -5.79 -2.03
C VAL A 352 -7.29 -6.14 -0.57
N GLY A 353 -8.30 -6.66 0.12
CA GLY A 353 -8.23 -7.01 1.55
C GLY A 353 -8.56 -5.87 2.52
N LYS A 354 -8.64 -4.61 2.04
CA LYS A 354 -9.13 -3.46 2.82
C LYS A 354 -10.49 -2.97 2.32
N CYS A 355 -10.63 -2.77 1.01
CA CYS A 355 -11.87 -2.44 0.32
C CYS A 355 -11.76 -2.95 -1.12
N ASP A 356 -12.41 -4.08 -1.42
CA ASP A 356 -12.46 -4.65 -2.76
C ASP A 356 -13.41 -3.82 -3.65
N GLU A 357 -13.34 -4.01 -4.96
CA GLU A 357 -14.17 -3.28 -5.93
C GLU A 357 -15.63 -3.77 -5.88
N TYR A 358 -16.42 -3.20 -4.96
CA TYR A 358 -17.83 -3.52 -4.77
C TYR A 358 -18.78 -2.81 -5.75
N LEU A 359 -18.24 -1.94 -6.61
CA LEU A 359 -18.96 -1.25 -7.68
C LEU A 359 -18.73 -1.92 -9.04
N PRO A 360 -19.69 -1.90 -9.96
CA PRO A 360 -19.52 -2.48 -11.29
C PRO A 360 -18.82 -1.49 -12.24
N LEU A 361 -17.61 -1.05 -11.92
CA LEU A 361 -16.91 0.05 -12.63
C LEU A 361 -16.70 -0.24 -14.12
N VAL A 362 -16.46 -1.50 -14.48
CA VAL A 362 -16.17 -1.90 -15.87
C VAL A 362 -17.42 -1.97 -16.74
N LYS A 363 -18.52 -2.54 -16.22
CA LYS A 363 -19.75 -2.79 -17.00
C LYS A 363 -20.77 -1.67 -16.87
N GLY A 364 -20.58 -0.77 -15.91
CA GLY A 364 -21.59 0.20 -15.50
C GLY A 364 -22.80 -0.42 -14.81
N GLN A 365 -22.92 -1.75 -14.72
CA GLN A 365 -23.98 -2.44 -13.98
C GLN A 365 -23.53 -3.80 -13.43
N GLY A 366 -24.04 -4.18 -12.26
CA GLY A 366 -23.72 -5.44 -11.59
C GLY A 366 -24.86 -5.91 -10.69
N VAL A 367 -24.99 -7.21 -10.52
CA VAL A 367 -25.98 -7.83 -9.63
C VAL A 367 -25.26 -8.45 -8.43
N TYR A 368 -25.71 -8.09 -7.23
CA TYR A 368 -25.17 -8.53 -5.96
C TYR A 368 -26.32 -9.08 -5.11
N GLY A 369 -26.45 -10.40 -5.06
CA GLY A 369 -27.66 -11.05 -4.54
C GLY A 369 -28.89 -10.61 -5.32
N ASN A 370 -29.87 -10.04 -4.61
CA ASN A 370 -31.12 -9.54 -5.20
C ASN A 370 -31.07 -8.06 -5.61
N ILE A 371 -29.92 -7.39 -5.50
CA ILE A 371 -29.77 -5.96 -5.84
C ILE A 371 -28.98 -5.79 -7.14
N ASN A 372 -29.59 -5.18 -8.14
CA ASN A 372 -28.92 -4.65 -9.32
C ASN A 372 -28.45 -3.22 -9.02
N VAL A 373 -27.15 -2.97 -9.21
CA VAL A 373 -26.51 -1.67 -9.05
C VAL A 373 -26.07 -1.21 -10.42
N GLN A 374 -26.52 -0.02 -10.84
CA GLN A 374 -26.18 0.59 -12.11
C GLN A 374 -25.54 1.96 -11.91
N ILE A 375 -24.36 2.18 -12.48
CA ILE A 375 -23.69 3.49 -12.53
C ILE A 375 -24.30 4.27 -13.70
N LYS A 376 -24.89 5.44 -13.42
CA LYS A 376 -25.50 6.33 -14.42
C LYS A 376 -24.53 7.35 -14.95
N ASN A 377 -23.72 7.93 -14.08
CA ASN A 377 -22.72 8.91 -14.41
C ASN A 377 -21.53 8.78 -13.46
N THR A 378 -20.38 9.25 -13.94
CA THR A 378 -19.16 9.38 -13.14
C THR A 378 -18.54 10.73 -13.47
N VAL A 379 -18.21 11.51 -12.45
CA VAL A 379 -17.60 12.84 -12.58
C VAL A 379 -16.32 12.86 -11.74
N GLN A 380 -15.23 13.26 -12.38
CA GLN A 380 -14.00 13.62 -11.67
C GLN A 380 -14.14 15.07 -11.22
N ASP A 381 -13.90 15.32 -9.94
CA ASP A 381 -14.07 16.63 -9.30
C ASP A 381 -12.89 16.84 -8.35
N ASP A 382 -11.84 17.44 -8.86
CA ASP A 382 -10.53 17.54 -8.20
C ASP A 382 -10.02 16.16 -7.71
N GLN A 383 -9.89 15.98 -6.39
CA GLN A 383 -9.46 14.75 -5.73
C GLN A 383 -10.61 13.76 -5.48
N LEU A 384 -11.85 14.12 -5.83
CA LEU A 384 -13.03 13.30 -5.64
C LEU A 384 -13.46 12.60 -6.93
N VAL A 385 -14.00 11.39 -6.77
CA VAL A 385 -14.73 10.70 -7.85
C VAL A 385 -16.19 10.53 -7.42
N LEU A 386 -17.09 11.23 -8.11
CA LEU A 386 -18.52 11.21 -7.84
C LEU A 386 -19.22 10.26 -8.81
N ARG A 387 -20.14 9.43 -8.31
CA ARG A 387 -20.92 8.50 -9.14
C ARG A 387 -22.38 8.52 -8.72
N GLY A 388 -23.29 8.70 -9.66
CA GLY A 388 -24.72 8.49 -9.44
C GLY A 388 -25.07 7.03 -9.71
N LEU A 389 -25.66 6.35 -8.71
CA LEU A 389 -25.99 4.94 -8.76
C LEU A 389 -27.51 4.75 -8.72
N TRP A 390 -28.01 3.81 -9.51
CA TRP A 390 -29.39 3.32 -9.43
C TRP A 390 -29.38 1.91 -8.88
N LEU A 391 -30.08 1.71 -7.77
CA LEU A 391 -30.28 0.41 -7.15
C LEU A 391 -31.71 -0.06 -7.44
N ARG A 392 -31.83 -1.31 -7.88
CA ARG A 392 -33.11 -1.98 -8.17
C ARG A 392 -33.10 -3.39 -7.62
N ARG A 393 -34.20 -3.80 -6.98
CA ARG A 393 -34.41 -5.22 -6.65
C ARG A 393 -34.69 -6.01 -7.93
N VAL A 394 -34.07 -7.17 -8.07
CA VAL A 394 -34.18 -8.05 -9.26
C VAL A 394 -35.56 -8.73 -9.32
N ASP A 395 -36.18 -8.98 -8.16
CA ASP A 395 -37.45 -9.69 -7.99
C ASP A 395 -38.67 -8.77 -7.85
N ALA A 396 -38.45 -7.46 -7.77
CA ALA A 396 -39.54 -6.52 -7.53
C ALA A 396 -40.26 -6.18 -8.84
N GLN A 397 -41.58 -6.45 -8.90
CA GLN A 397 -42.46 -5.92 -9.95
C GLN A 397 -42.62 -4.38 -9.88
N SER A 398 -42.13 -3.75 -8.81
CA SER A 398 -42.18 -2.30 -8.63
C SER A 398 -41.11 -1.58 -9.46
N LEU A 399 -41.50 -0.54 -10.20
CA LEU A 399 -40.61 0.35 -10.96
C LEU A 399 -39.71 1.26 -10.10
N GLY A 400 -39.78 1.17 -8.77
CA GLY A 400 -39.04 2.05 -7.85
C GLY A 400 -37.53 1.91 -7.99
N CYS A 401 -36.84 2.99 -8.34
CA CYS A 401 -35.38 3.07 -8.40
C CYS A 401 -34.87 3.84 -7.19
N HIS A 402 -33.97 3.24 -6.41
CA HIS A 402 -33.31 3.93 -5.31
C HIS A 402 -32.02 4.58 -5.85
N PHE A 403 -31.99 5.92 -5.87
CA PHE A 403 -30.81 6.68 -6.29
C PHE A 403 -29.83 6.85 -5.13
N VAL A 404 -28.54 6.58 -5.38
CA VAL A 404 -27.47 6.74 -4.39
C VAL A 404 -26.32 7.54 -4.99
N LEU A 405 -25.91 8.62 -4.32
CA LEU A 405 -24.69 9.35 -4.65
C LEU A 405 -23.50 8.66 -3.97
N HIS A 406 -22.53 8.22 -4.76
CA HIS A 406 -21.29 7.65 -4.25
C HIS A 406 -20.14 8.64 -4.41
N ILE A 407 -19.53 9.04 -3.30
CA ILE A 407 -18.43 9.98 -3.22
C ILE A 407 -17.17 9.22 -2.81
N GLN A 408 -16.14 9.21 -3.66
CA GLN A 408 -14.87 8.57 -3.38
C GLN A 408 -13.78 9.61 -3.17
N TYR A 409 -13.06 9.50 -2.04
CA TYR A 409 -11.82 10.20 -1.76
C TYR A 409 -10.70 9.19 -1.51
N SER A 410 -9.81 9.01 -2.50
CA SER A 410 -8.77 7.98 -2.49
C SER A 410 -7.50 8.37 -1.74
N ASP A 411 -7.25 9.65 -1.54
CA ASP A 411 -5.93 10.15 -1.13
C ASP A 411 -5.80 10.28 0.39
N TRP A 412 -6.83 9.91 1.15
CA TRP A 412 -6.77 9.88 2.60
C TRP A 412 -5.88 8.71 3.06
N PRO A 413 -4.70 8.96 3.67
CA PRO A 413 -3.77 7.90 4.07
C PRO A 413 -4.37 6.96 5.13
N ASP A 414 -4.07 5.66 5.03
CA ASP A 414 -4.63 4.63 5.92
C ASP A 414 -4.28 4.84 7.41
N HIS A 415 -3.08 5.36 7.69
CA HIS A 415 -2.54 5.55 9.05
C HIS A 415 -2.15 7.01 9.33
N GLY A 416 -2.98 7.97 8.91
CA GLY A 416 -2.73 9.38 9.18
C GLY A 416 -3.91 10.27 8.77
N VAL A 417 -3.59 11.52 8.42
CA VAL A 417 -4.56 12.53 7.96
C VAL A 417 -4.09 13.15 6.65
N PRO A 418 -4.99 13.72 5.83
CA PRO A 418 -4.60 14.48 4.65
C PRO A 418 -3.76 15.70 5.03
N ASN A 419 -2.82 16.09 4.16
CA ASN A 419 -2.01 17.30 4.37
C ASN A 419 -2.86 18.59 4.40
N TYR A 420 -4.04 18.56 3.76
CA TYR A 420 -4.97 19.67 3.69
C TYR A 420 -6.40 19.17 3.91
N ASN A 421 -7.23 19.96 4.58
CA ASN A 421 -8.62 19.60 4.88
C ASN A 421 -9.65 20.04 3.81
N ALA A 422 -9.20 20.72 2.75
CA ALA A 422 -10.06 21.26 1.70
C ALA A 422 -10.96 20.19 1.07
N THR A 423 -10.42 19.01 0.76
CA THR A 423 -11.17 17.91 0.16
C THR A 423 -12.24 17.35 1.10
N VAL A 424 -11.95 17.25 2.40
CA VAL A 424 -12.93 16.82 3.41
C VAL A 424 -14.07 17.83 3.50
N ARG A 425 -13.76 19.12 3.57
CA ARG A 425 -14.75 20.21 3.53
C ARG A 425 -15.57 20.21 2.23
N GLN A 426 -14.95 19.91 1.10
CA GLN A 426 -15.61 19.76 -0.20
C GLN A 426 -16.71 18.68 -0.15
N ILE A 427 -16.42 17.51 0.47
CA ILE A 427 -17.41 16.45 0.65
C ILE A 427 -18.55 16.96 1.54
N MET A 428 -18.23 17.58 2.68
CA MET A 428 -19.23 18.08 3.64
C MET A 428 -20.21 19.06 3.01
N LYS A 429 -19.72 20.04 2.24
CA LYS A 429 -20.56 21.03 1.56
C LYS A 429 -21.58 20.40 0.60
N ARG A 430 -21.25 19.24 0.01
CA ARG A 430 -22.19 18.48 -0.84
C ARG A 430 -23.25 17.75 -0.02
N LEU A 431 -22.97 17.44 1.24
CA LEU A 431 -23.89 16.73 2.13
C LEU A 431 -24.91 17.64 2.82
N TYR A 432 -24.66 18.95 2.92
CA TYR A 432 -25.60 19.90 3.54
C TYR A 432 -27.00 19.91 2.90
N HIS A 433 -27.11 19.53 1.62
CA HIS A 433 -28.39 19.49 0.89
C HIS A 433 -29.03 18.09 0.83
N ILE A 434 -28.40 17.08 1.43
CA ILE A 434 -28.92 15.71 1.42
C ILE A 434 -29.98 15.55 2.51
N PRO A 435 -31.17 15.01 2.21
CA PRO A 435 -32.19 14.75 3.22
C PRO A 435 -31.68 13.83 4.34
N ARG A 436 -31.97 14.20 5.59
CA ARG A 436 -31.49 13.51 6.80
C ARG A 436 -32.38 12.35 7.28
N GLU A 437 -33.43 12.02 6.53
CA GLU A 437 -34.38 10.96 6.87
C GLU A 437 -33.70 9.59 6.99
N HIS A 438 -32.85 9.30 6.01
CA HIS A 438 -32.13 8.03 5.85
C HIS A 438 -30.63 8.18 6.10
N PRO A 439 -29.95 7.13 6.59
CA PRO A 439 -28.55 7.23 6.98
C PRO A 439 -27.59 7.33 5.79
N ILE A 440 -26.53 8.12 5.97
CA ILE A 440 -25.38 8.17 5.04
C ILE A 440 -24.42 7.03 5.39
N VAL A 441 -24.05 6.23 4.39
CA VAL A 441 -23.01 5.21 4.58
C VAL A 441 -21.65 5.88 4.52
N VAL A 442 -20.80 5.66 5.51
CA VAL A 442 -19.40 6.10 5.49
C VAL A 442 -18.52 4.89 5.75
N HIS A 443 -17.51 4.69 4.89
CA HIS A 443 -16.55 3.61 5.08
C HIS A 443 -15.13 4.00 4.70
N GLY A 444 -14.20 3.34 5.36
CA GLY A 444 -12.78 3.31 5.07
C GLY A 444 -12.31 1.87 5.24
N SER A 445 -11.00 1.59 5.28
CA SER A 445 -10.53 0.20 5.36
C SER A 445 -11.08 -0.61 6.55
N THR A 446 -11.23 0.00 7.72
CA THR A 446 -11.72 -0.67 8.96
C THR A 446 -13.08 -0.13 9.43
N GLY A 447 -13.50 1.02 8.91
CA GLY A 447 -14.73 1.68 9.34
C GLY A 447 -14.66 2.34 10.71
N ILE A 448 -13.47 2.71 11.20
CA ILE A 448 -13.30 3.36 12.53
C ILE A 448 -12.40 4.60 12.53
N GLY A 449 -11.21 4.55 11.89
CA GLY A 449 -10.25 5.67 11.88
C GLY A 449 -10.75 6.85 11.04
N ARG A 450 -10.42 6.86 9.74
CA ARG A 450 -10.89 7.89 8.77
C ARG A 450 -12.40 8.06 8.77
N THR A 451 -13.13 6.95 8.85
CA THR A 451 -14.60 6.92 8.93
C THR A 451 -15.09 7.68 10.17
N GLY A 452 -14.50 7.41 11.33
CA GLY A 452 -14.84 8.11 12.56
C GLY A 452 -14.43 9.57 12.54
N THR A 453 -13.28 9.91 11.97
CA THR A 453 -12.83 11.29 11.77
C THR A 453 -13.84 12.07 10.92
N PHE A 454 -14.22 11.54 9.75
CA PHE A 454 -15.19 12.19 8.86
C PHE A 454 -16.56 12.38 9.53
N ILE A 455 -17.11 11.33 10.15
CA ILE A 455 -18.39 11.39 10.86
C ILE A 455 -18.34 12.42 12.00
N THR A 456 -17.23 12.46 12.74
CA THR A 456 -17.04 13.39 13.86
C THR A 456 -17.04 14.84 13.39
N ILE A 457 -16.32 15.16 12.32
CA ILE A 457 -16.25 16.52 11.77
C ILE A 457 -17.64 16.99 11.31
N LEU A 458 -18.31 16.19 10.48
CA LEU A 458 -19.61 16.56 9.93
C LEU A 458 -20.66 16.70 11.03
N ASN A 459 -20.76 15.72 11.94
CA ASN A 459 -21.74 15.78 13.02
C ASN A 459 -21.48 16.97 13.95
N THR A 460 -20.22 17.29 14.24
CA THR A 460 -19.89 18.41 15.13
C THR A 460 -20.32 19.74 14.50
N ILE A 461 -20.00 19.96 13.23
CA ILE A 461 -20.38 21.20 12.53
C ILE A 461 -21.90 21.33 12.44
N GLU A 462 -22.62 20.27 12.07
CA GLU A 462 -24.10 20.31 12.02
C GLU A 462 -24.70 20.68 13.37
N ARG A 463 -24.23 20.07 14.45
CA ARG A 463 -24.70 20.38 15.80
C ARG A 463 -24.37 21.80 16.24
N ILE A 464 -23.20 22.34 15.85
CA ILE A 464 -22.86 23.74 16.10
C ILE A 464 -23.82 24.67 15.36
N LEU A 465 -24.10 24.38 14.08
CA LEU A 465 -25.04 25.15 13.26
C LEU A 465 -26.49 25.06 13.77
N ASP A 466 -26.87 23.94 14.37
CA ASP A 466 -28.17 23.74 15.04
C ASP A 466 -28.21 24.38 16.45
N GLY A 467 -27.14 25.04 16.91
CA GLY A 467 -27.07 25.75 18.19
C GLY A 467 -26.76 24.88 19.41
N GLU A 468 -26.28 23.64 19.23
CA GLU A 468 -25.90 22.75 20.32
C GLU A 468 -24.50 23.06 20.85
N TRP A 469 -24.41 23.87 21.91
CA TRP A 469 -23.14 24.21 22.58
C TRP A 469 -22.30 23.00 23.01
N ALA A 470 -22.94 21.88 23.37
CA ALA A 470 -22.26 20.65 23.73
C ALA A 470 -21.45 20.02 22.58
N ALA A 471 -21.62 20.49 21.34
CA ALA A 471 -20.83 20.06 20.19
C ALA A 471 -19.38 20.54 20.25
N LEU A 472 -19.10 21.63 20.98
CA LEU A 472 -17.74 22.15 21.18
C LEU A 472 -16.85 21.19 21.99
N TYR A 473 -17.45 20.30 22.79
CA TYR A 473 -16.74 19.24 23.52
C TYR A 473 -16.54 18.03 22.61
N LEU A 474 -15.52 18.09 21.75
CA LEU A 474 -15.25 17.05 20.76
C LEU A 474 -14.95 15.69 21.41
N ASP A 475 -14.33 15.69 22.60
CA ASP A 475 -14.02 14.47 23.35
C ASP A 475 -15.30 13.73 23.76
N GLU A 476 -16.35 14.45 24.15
CA GLU A 476 -17.66 13.87 24.46
C GLU A 476 -18.30 13.27 23.22
N THR A 477 -18.22 13.97 22.09
CA THR A 477 -18.73 13.49 20.80
C THR A 477 -18.04 12.19 20.38
N VAL A 478 -16.71 12.15 20.42
CA VAL A 478 -15.93 10.94 20.11
C VAL A 478 -16.24 9.82 21.10
N ARG A 479 -16.40 10.12 22.39
CA ARG A 479 -16.77 9.13 23.42
C ARG A 479 -18.15 8.51 23.13
N LYS A 480 -19.14 9.34 22.78
CA LYS A 480 -20.48 8.87 22.35
C LYS A 480 -20.41 7.97 21.13
N PHE A 481 -19.60 8.31 20.14
CA PHE A 481 -19.41 7.46 18.95
C PHE A 481 -18.65 6.17 19.25
N ARG A 482 -17.66 6.20 20.14
CA ARG A 482 -16.95 5.00 20.61
C ARG A 482 -17.85 4.02 21.36
N ASN A 483 -18.88 4.51 22.04
CA ASN A 483 -19.90 3.66 22.67
C ASN A 483 -20.81 2.97 21.64
N GLN A 484 -21.00 3.54 20.45
CA GLN A 484 -21.78 2.96 19.36
C GLN A 484 -20.93 2.06 18.45
N ARG A 485 -19.65 2.40 18.25
CA ARG A 485 -18.66 1.61 17.52
C ARG A 485 -17.28 1.81 18.13
N ALA A 486 -16.73 0.78 18.75
CA ALA A 486 -15.44 0.85 19.42
C ALA A 486 -14.32 1.28 18.46
N GLY A 487 -13.43 2.17 18.90
CA GLY A 487 -12.26 2.62 18.14
C GLY A 487 -12.49 3.77 17.16
N MET A 488 -13.67 4.39 17.14
CA MET A 488 -13.93 5.59 16.34
C MET A 488 -12.90 6.70 16.63
N VAL A 489 -12.32 7.29 15.58
CA VAL A 489 -11.15 8.17 15.64
C VAL A 489 -9.98 7.44 16.29
N GLU A 490 -9.18 6.75 15.49
CA GLU A 490 -8.23 5.75 15.98
C GLU A 490 -6.94 6.38 16.56
N ARG A 491 -6.53 7.54 16.02
CA ARG A 491 -5.22 8.15 16.30
C ARG A 491 -5.33 9.59 16.77
N GLU A 492 -4.30 10.06 17.47
CA GLU A 492 -4.19 11.44 17.93
C GLU A 492 -4.20 12.44 16.77
N GLU A 493 -3.44 12.19 15.72
CA GLU A 493 -3.41 13.03 14.51
C GLU A 493 -4.81 13.21 13.89
N GLN A 494 -5.61 12.14 13.87
CA GLN A 494 -6.99 12.16 13.38
C GLN A 494 -7.89 13.02 14.27
N TYR A 495 -7.67 12.97 15.59
CA TYR A 495 -8.40 13.80 16.55
C TYR A 495 -8.03 15.28 16.41
N MET A 496 -6.75 15.60 16.24
CA MET A 496 -6.26 16.96 15.96
C MET A 496 -6.78 17.49 14.63
N PHE A 497 -6.86 16.63 13.61
CA PHE A 497 -7.41 16.99 12.30
C PHE A 497 -8.90 17.29 12.35
N CYS A 498 -9.67 16.67 13.26
CA CYS A 498 -11.05 17.08 13.50
C CYS A 498 -11.11 18.55 13.94
N TYR A 499 -10.33 18.95 14.94
CA TYR A 499 -10.30 20.33 15.42
C TYR A 499 -9.95 21.32 14.33
N SER A 500 -8.85 21.09 13.59
CA SER A 500 -8.43 22.02 12.54
C SER A 500 -9.44 22.12 11.41
N THR A 501 -10.05 21.00 11.00
CA THR A 501 -11.07 21.00 9.95
C THR A 501 -12.36 21.71 10.39
N ILE A 502 -12.79 21.50 11.65
CA ILE A 502 -13.96 22.19 12.21
C ILE A 502 -13.70 23.70 12.27
N ALA A 503 -12.55 24.11 12.79
CA ALA A 503 -12.18 25.52 12.88
C ALA A 503 -12.16 26.19 11.50
N ASP A 504 -11.53 25.56 10.50
CA ASP A 504 -11.43 26.12 9.15
C ASP A 504 -12.80 26.25 8.45
N GLU A 505 -13.70 25.27 8.62
CA GLU A 505 -15.05 25.36 8.06
C GLU A 505 -15.89 26.43 8.77
N LEU A 506 -15.83 26.52 10.10
CA LEU A 506 -16.55 27.56 10.85
C LEU A 506 -16.04 28.96 10.49
N ASN A 507 -14.72 29.14 10.37
CA ASN A 507 -14.14 30.40 9.93
C ASN A 507 -14.64 30.81 8.53
N GLU A 508 -14.75 29.84 7.62
CA GLU A 508 -15.27 30.10 6.27
C GLU A 508 -16.76 30.45 6.29
N LEU A 509 -17.57 29.75 7.09
CA LEU A 509 -19.00 30.02 7.25
C LEU A 509 -19.24 31.42 7.85
N VAL A 510 -18.45 31.81 8.84
CA VAL A 510 -18.49 33.17 9.43
C VAL A 510 -18.06 34.21 8.40
N SER A 511 -16.95 34.00 7.69
CA SER A 511 -16.44 34.95 6.68
C SER A 511 -17.43 35.19 5.54
N ASN A 512 -18.20 34.17 5.16
CA ASN A 512 -19.24 34.27 4.13
C ASN A 512 -20.56 34.87 4.64
N SER A 513 -20.74 35.01 5.96
CA SER A 513 -21.98 35.51 6.56
C SER A 513 -22.11 37.04 6.60
N GLY A 514 -21.08 37.79 6.16
CA GLY A 514 -21.17 39.22 5.86
C GLY A 514 -21.49 40.13 7.05
N HIS A 515 -21.28 39.67 8.28
CA HIS A 515 -21.44 40.46 9.51
C HIS A 515 -20.10 40.77 10.18
#